data_AF-A0A8D8ZQG0-F1
#
_entry.id   AF-A0A8D8ZQG0-F1
#
_cell.length_a   1.000
_cell.length_b   1.000
_cell.length_c   1.000
_cell.angle_alpha   90.00
_cell.angle_beta   90.00
_cell.angle_gamma   90.00
#
_symmetry.space_group_name_H-M   'P 1'
#
loop_
_entity.id
_entity.type
_entity.pdbx_description
1 polymer ?
#
loop_
_entity_poly.entity_id
_entity_poly.type
_entity_poly.pdbx_seq_one_letter_code
_entity_poly.pdbx_strand_id
1 'polypeptide(L)'
;MNPGVRNHLLTLAPYELHKKLINNYVLTQQGSTSRLKRDSSRDKTDLDVIIENHKFLWDESSEPSTWEEELAKKYYDKLFKEYCICDLSRYKHNQVAMRWQTESELCKGKGQFICGEKRCEEENKLRTWEVNFGYVEQGEKKNALVKLRLCPEHSSKLNYKHKRKEVKRQQKNRKKKHKTKSLETTESKEEEETKNEDEMNVEEGDESKDKTEEEEERNVWKGSVQDEEKTRDDDFDEYLDQLFM
;
A
#
# COMPACT_ATOMS: atom_id res chain seq x y z
N MET A 1 -36.36 -44.05 37.23
CA MET A 1 -37.35 -43.38 36.36
C MET A 1 -38.67 -44.14 36.44
N ASN A 2 -39.80 -43.45 36.51
CA ASN A 2 -41.12 -44.08 36.60
C ASN A 2 -41.48 -44.78 35.26
N PRO A 3 -42.05 -46.01 35.25
CA PRO A 3 -42.28 -46.76 34.01
C PRO A 3 -43.12 -46.01 32.96
N GLY A 4 -44.21 -45.35 33.40
CA GLY A 4 -45.11 -44.62 32.50
C GLY A 4 -44.47 -43.44 31.77
N VAL A 5 -43.45 -42.79 32.36
CA VAL A 5 -42.73 -41.67 31.71
C VAL A 5 -41.92 -42.16 30.52
N ARG A 6 -41.38 -43.39 30.59
CA ARG A 6 -40.57 -43.97 29.53
C ARG A 6 -41.40 -44.31 28.29
N ASN A 7 -42.61 -44.84 28.49
CA ASN A 7 -43.55 -45.15 27.41
C ASN A 7 -44.05 -43.88 26.72
N HIS A 8 -44.34 -42.80 27.47
CA HIS A 8 -44.75 -41.51 26.91
C HIS A 8 -43.68 -40.86 26.02
N LEU A 9 -42.40 -41.01 26.38
CA LEU A 9 -41.30 -40.49 25.55
C LEU A 9 -41.21 -41.23 24.20
N LEU A 10 -41.44 -42.55 24.18
CA LEU A 10 -41.40 -43.36 22.96
C LEU A 10 -42.57 -43.09 21.99
N THR A 11 -43.67 -42.50 22.47
CA THR A 11 -44.83 -42.12 21.63
C THR A 11 -44.74 -40.74 20.99
N LEU A 12 -43.68 -39.96 21.24
CA LEU A 12 -43.54 -38.60 20.70
C LEU A 12 -42.89 -38.61 19.31
N ALA A 13 -43.23 -37.62 18.48
CA ALA A 13 -42.53 -37.37 17.23
C ALA A 13 -41.03 -37.08 17.51
N PRO A 14 -40.09 -37.47 16.63
CA PRO A 14 -38.65 -37.38 16.90
C PRO A 14 -38.16 -35.98 17.33
N TYR A 15 -38.70 -34.93 16.71
CA TYR A 15 -38.41 -33.54 17.06
C TYR A 15 -38.93 -33.13 18.45
N GLU A 16 -40.17 -33.50 18.78
CA GLU A 16 -40.78 -33.22 20.09
C GLU A 16 -40.09 -34.00 21.22
N LEU A 17 -39.68 -35.24 20.95
CA LEU A 17 -38.84 -36.04 21.85
C LEU A 17 -37.49 -35.34 22.10
N HIS A 18 -36.79 -34.95 21.03
CA HIS A 18 -35.49 -34.27 21.12
C HIS A 18 -35.58 -32.97 21.92
N LYS A 19 -36.59 -32.13 21.65
CA LYS A 19 -36.88 -30.88 22.36
C LYS A 19 -37.16 -31.13 23.85
N LYS A 20 -37.96 -32.14 24.21
CA LYS A 20 -38.20 -32.52 25.62
C LYS A 20 -36.95 -33.01 26.33
N LEU A 21 -36.07 -33.74 25.64
CA LEU A 21 -34.82 -34.26 26.19
C LEU A 21 -33.80 -33.13 26.41
N ILE A 22 -33.61 -32.22 25.44
CA ILE A 22 -32.77 -31.03 25.60
C ILE A 22 -33.27 -30.16 26.76
N ASN A 23 -34.57 -29.85 26.80
CA ASN A 23 -35.12 -29.01 27.85
C ASN A 23 -34.95 -29.62 29.25
N ASN A 24 -35.18 -30.94 29.40
CA ASN A 24 -34.90 -31.62 30.68
C ASN A 24 -33.42 -31.57 31.04
N TYR A 25 -32.52 -31.83 30.09
CA TYR A 25 -31.08 -31.82 30.32
C TYR A 25 -30.58 -30.44 30.76
N VAL A 26 -30.98 -29.37 30.05
CA VAL A 26 -30.61 -27.98 30.36
C VAL A 26 -31.16 -27.54 31.72
N LEU A 27 -32.38 -27.94 32.09
CA LEU A 27 -33.02 -27.53 33.35
C LEU A 27 -32.60 -28.36 34.58
N THR A 28 -32.20 -29.63 34.40
CA THR A 28 -31.91 -30.54 35.54
C THR A 28 -30.42 -30.76 35.82
N GLN A 29 -29.53 -30.47 34.87
CA GLN A 29 -28.08 -30.70 34.99
C GLN A 29 -27.31 -29.38 34.89
N GLN A 30 -27.33 -28.58 35.97
CA GLN A 30 -26.52 -27.36 36.07
C GLN A 30 -25.03 -27.68 35.87
N GLY A 31 -24.41 -27.09 34.85
CA GLY A 31 -22.99 -27.29 34.50
C GLY A 31 -22.70 -28.28 33.37
N SER A 32 -23.68 -29.08 32.92
CA SER A 32 -23.45 -30.09 31.86
C SER A 32 -23.58 -29.57 30.42
N THR A 33 -23.80 -28.26 30.24
CA THR A 33 -23.84 -27.57 28.93
C THR A 33 -22.48 -27.60 28.20
N SER A 34 -21.37 -27.73 28.94
CA SER A 34 -20.02 -27.92 28.40
C SER A 34 -19.93 -29.10 27.43
N ARG A 35 -20.69 -30.18 27.68
CA ARG A 35 -20.72 -31.39 26.84
C ARG A 35 -21.56 -31.24 25.57
N LEU A 36 -22.34 -30.16 25.47
CA LEU A 36 -23.10 -29.78 24.27
C LEU A 36 -22.37 -28.69 23.45
N LYS A 37 -21.19 -28.25 23.88
CA LYS A 37 -20.39 -27.29 23.12
C LYS A 37 -19.94 -27.94 21.81
N ARG A 38 -20.44 -27.43 20.68
CA ARG A 38 -19.96 -27.75 19.33
C ARG A 38 -18.45 -27.52 19.27
N ASP A 39 -17.74 -28.42 18.61
CA ASP A 39 -16.35 -28.20 18.22
C ASP A 39 -16.31 -27.08 17.17
N SER A 40 -15.77 -25.93 17.56
CA SER A 40 -15.63 -24.75 16.71
C SER A 40 -14.22 -24.61 16.13
N SER A 41 -13.36 -25.63 16.24
CA SER A 41 -11.97 -25.58 15.77
C SER A 41 -11.81 -25.50 14.23
N ARG A 42 -12.88 -25.80 13.50
CA ARG A 42 -12.96 -25.78 12.03
C ARG A 42 -13.95 -24.75 11.48
N ASP A 43 -14.54 -23.94 12.36
CA ASP A 43 -15.53 -22.94 11.96
C ASP A 43 -14.77 -21.72 11.41
N LYS A 44 -14.81 -21.52 10.09
CA LYS A 44 -14.33 -20.28 9.47
C LYS A 44 -15.29 -19.14 9.80
N THR A 45 -14.76 -18.00 10.21
CA THR A 45 -15.53 -16.76 10.32
C THR A 45 -15.47 -15.97 9.01
N ASP A 46 -16.44 -15.09 8.80
CA ASP A 46 -16.46 -14.16 7.65
C ASP A 46 -15.15 -13.35 7.55
N LEU A 47 -14.54 -13.02 8.69
CA LEU A 47 -13.24 -12.34 8.76
C LEU A 47 -12.10 -13.21 8.22
N ASP A 48 -12.08 -14.51 8.53
CA ASP A 48 -11.07 -15.44 8.01
C ASP A 48 -11.20 -15.56 6.49
N VAL A 49 -12.44 -15.66 5.98
CA VAL A 49 -12.73 -15.72 4.54
C VAL A 49 -12.26 -14.45 3.80
N ILE A 50 -12.45 -13.28 4.40
CA ILE A 50 -11.97 -11.99 3.86
C ILE A 50 -10.44 -11.94 3.84
N ILE A 51 -9.77 -12.44 4.89
CA ILE A 51 -8.29 -12.47 4.98
C ILE A 51 -7.70 -13.47 3.97
N GLU A 52 -8.29 -14.66 3.84
CA GLU A 52 -7.87 -15.68 2.86
C GLU A 52 -8.00 -15.18 1.41
N ASN A 53 -9.05 -14.41 1.11
CA ASN A 53 -9.34 -13.87 -0.23
C ASN A 53 -8.93 -12.39 -0.40
N HIS A 54 -8.03 -11.88 0.44
CA HIS A 54 -7.51 -10.51 0.30
C HIS A 54 -6.78 -10.33 -1.04
N LYS A 55 -7.23 -9.35 -1.83
CA LYS A 55 -6.50 -8.79 -2.98
C LYS A 55 -6.27 -7.31 -2.74
N PHE A 56 -5.06 -6.82 -3.00
CA PHE A 56 -4.66 -5.44 -2.70
C PHE A 56 -5.42 -4.42 -3.57
N LEU A 57 -5.60 -4.75 -4.85
CA LEU A 57 -6.53 -4.10 -5.77
C LEU A 57 -7.35 -5.18 -6.47
N TRP A 58 -8.64 -4.93 -6.62
CA TRP A 58 -9.53 -5.75 -7.45
C TRP A 58 -9.56 -5.14 -8.84
N ASP A 59 -9.05 -5.84 -9.83
CA ASP A 59 -9.17 -5.39 -11.23
C ASP A 59 -10.64 -5.36 -11.62
N GLU A 60 -11.08 -4.28 -12.27
CA GLU A 60 -12.48 -4.06 -12.65
C GLU A 60 -13.01 -5.17 -13.58
N SER A 61 -12.10 -5.79 -14.36
CA SER A 61 -12.35 -6.94 -15.24
C SER A 61 -12.40 -8.30 -14.51
N SER A 62 -12.00 -8.36 -13.23
CA SER A 62 -12.01 -9.59 -12.44
C SER A 62 -13.36 -9.76 -11.72
N GLU A 63 -14.26 -10.50 -12.36
CA GLU A 63 -15.49 -10.94 -11.70
C GLU A 63 -15.15 -12.04 -10.66
N PRO A 64 -15.65 -11.93 -9.41
CA PRO A 64 -15.40 -12.94 -8.39
C PRO A 64 -16.06 -14.27 -8.80
N SER A 65 -15.27 -15.35 -8.78
CA SER A 65 -15.76 -16.68 -9.17
C SER A 65 -16.45 -17.42 -8.03
N THR A 66 -16.21 -16.98 -6.79
CA THR A 66 -16.78 -17.58 -5.58
C THR A 66 -17.49 -16.53 -4.72
N TRP A 67 -18.45 -16.98 -3.90
CA TRP A 67 -19.13 -16.13 -2.92
C TRP A 67 -18.16 -15.53 -1.88
N GLU A 68 -17.05 -16.22 -1.62
CA GLU A 68 -15.98 -15.79 -0.71
C GLU A 68 -15.23 -14.59 -1.27
N GLU A 69 -14.86 -14.64 -2.56
CA GLU A 69 -14.30 -13.50 -3.28
C GLU A 69 -15.29 -12.35 -3.42
N GLU A 70 -16.58 -12.63 -3.65
CA GLU A 70 -17.62 -11.59 -3.74
C GLU A 70 -17.81 -10.87 -2.39
N LEU A 71 -17.78 -11.60 -1.28
CA LEU A 71 -17.79 -11.05 0.08
C LEU A 71 -16.55 -10.19 0.34
N ALA A 72 -15.36 -10.69 -0.01
CA ALA A 72 -14.11 -9.94 0.13
C ALA A 72 -14.14 -8.66 -0.69
N LYS A 73 -14.53 -8.71 -1.98
CA LYS A 73 -14.68 -7.53 -2.85
C LYS A 73 -15.64 -6.50 -2.24
N LYS A 74 -16.85 -6.90 -1.84
CA LYS A 74 -17.83 -6.02 -1.16
C LYS A 74 -17.34 -5.43 0.16
N TYR A 75 -16.41 -6.08 0.84
CA TYR A 75 -15.75 -5.52 2.02
C TYR A 75 -14.68 -4.49 1.61
N TYR A 76 -13.76 -4.87 0.73
CA TYR A 76 -12.67 -3.99 0.28
C TYR A 76 -13.15 -2.76 -0.47
N ASP A 77 -14.28 -2.81 -1.17
CA ASP A 77 -14.85 -1.64 -1.88
C ASP A 77 -15.45 -0.60 -0.93
N LYS A 78 -15.78 -0.97 0.31
CA LYS A 78 -16.22 -0.05 1.38
C LYS A 78 -15.08 0.60 2.15
N LEU A 79 -13.83 0.16 1.92
CA LEU A 79 -12.66 0.77 2.56
C LEU A 79 -12.23 2.02 1.79
N PHE A 80 -12.04 3.11 2.53
CA PHE A 80 -11.42 4.34 2.04
C PHE A 80 -9.96 4.07 1.65
N LYS A 81 -9.69 4.13 0.34
CA LYS A 81 -8.40 3.80 -0.29
C LYS A 81 -7.84 4.97 -1.10
N GLU A 82 -8.18 6.21 -0.73
CA GLU A 82 -7.70 7.39 -1.45
C GLU A 82 -6.24 7.72 -1.12
N TYR A 83 -5.93 7.87 0.17
CA TYR A 83 -4.64 8.36 0.65
C TYR A 83 -3.88 7.28 1.41
N CYS A 84 -2.61 7.08 1.04
CA CYS A 84 -1.67 6.26 1.79
C CYS A 84 -0.99 7.04 2.93
N ILE A 85 -0.45 6.31 3.89
CA ILE A 85 0.50 6.81 4.90
C ILE A 85 1.89 6.26 4.58
N CYS A 86 2.90 7.12 4.63
CA CYS A 86 4.30 6.75 4.42
C CYS A 86 5.13 6.78 5.72
N ASP A 87 6.25 6.06 5.70
CA ASP A 87 7.35 6.20 6.65
C ASP A 87 8.62 6.56 5.86
N LEU A 88 8.99 7.83 5.95
CA LEU A 88 10.17 8.41 5.31
C LEU A 88 11.43 8.26 6.18
N SER A 89 11.43 7.52 7.29
CA SER A 89 12.60 7.41 8.19
C SER A 89 13.89 6.98 7.48
N ARG A 90 13.79 6.15 6.42
CA ARG A 90 14.93 5.64 5.62
C ARG A 90 15.11 6.33 4.26
N TYR A 91 14.53 7.53 4.07
CA TYR A 91 14.60 8.29 2.80
C TYR A 91 16.01 8.45 2.22
N LYS A 92 17.05 8.58 3.07
CA LYS A 92 18.46 8.68 2.65
C LYS A 92 18.93 7.47 1.83
N HIS A 93 18.39 6.28 2.12
CA HIS A 93 18.68 5.04 1.39
C HIS A 93 17.79 4.86 0.15
N ASN A 94 16.75 5.70 -0.03
CA ASN A 94 15.65 5.53 -1.00
C ASN A 94 14.75 4.33 -0.67
N GLN A 95 14.59 4.05 0.62
CA GLN A 95 13.59 3.13 1.14
C GLN A 95 12.48 3.97 1.76
N VAL A 96 11.28 3.84 1.20
CA VAL A 96 10.04 4.45 1.69
C VAL A 96 9.07 3.30 1.90
N ALA A 97 8.54 3.16 3.12
CA ALA A 97 7.45 2.22 3.38
C ALA A 97 6.12 2.96 3.23
N MET A 98 5.10 2.27 2.71
CA MET A 98 3.76 2.81 2.53
C MET A 98 2.73 1.78 3.03
N ARG A 99 1.58 2.26 3.48
CA ARG A 99 0.40 1.45 3.84
C ARG A 99 -0.87 2.28 3.74
N TRP A 100 -2.01 1.61 3.69
CA TRP A 100 -3.31 2.25 3.89
C TRP A 100 -3.47 2.83 5.32
N GLN A 101 -4.38 3.79 5.45
CA GLN A 101 -4.76 4.40 6.73
C GLN A 101 -5.40 3.36 7.66
N THR A 102 -5.28 3.56 8.97
CA THR A 102 -6.15 2.86 9.94
C THR A 102 -7.37 3.72 10.25
N GLU A 103 -8.45 3.12 10.75
CA GLU A 103 -9.65 3.81 11.27
C GLU A 103 -9.28 5.01 12.15
N SER A 104 -8.39 4.80 13.14
CA SER A 104 -7.95 5.85 14.08
C SER A 104 -7.16 7.00 13.44
N GLU A 105 -6.67 6.84 12.22
CA GLU A 105 -5.96 7.85 11.43
C GLU A 105 -6.91 8.54 10.44
N LEU A 106 -7.85 7.78 9.86
CA LEU A 106 -8.93 8.29 9.00
C LEU A 106 -9.84 9.24 9.80
N CYS A 107 -10.31 8.84 10.98
CA CYS A 107 -11.11 9.71 11.86
C CYS A 107 -10.39 10.97 12.35
N LYS A 108 -9.06 11.06 12.15
CA LYS A 108 -8.25 12.26 12.44
C LYS A 108 -7.91 13.07 11.18
N GLY A 109 -8.30 12.62 9.99
CA GLY A 109 -7.94 13.26 8.72
C GLY A 109 -6.46 13.09 8.33
N LYS A 110 -5.76 12.08 8.86
CA LYS A 110 -4.31 11.92 8.64
C LYS A 110 -4.00 11.30 7.28
N GLY A 111 -3.37 12.10 6.42
CA GLY A 111 -3.18 11.80 4.99
C GLY A 111 -4.07 12.64 4.07
N GLN A 112 -5.03 13.39 4.62
CA GLN A 112 -5.88 14.34 3.89
C GLN A 112 -5.66 15.77 4.40
N PHE A 113 -6.05 16.06 5.65
CA PHE A 113 -5.89 17.37 6.30
C PHE A 113 -4.57 17.50 7.07
N ILE A 114 -4.01 16.37 7.54
CA ILE A 114 -2.70 16.29 8.21
C ILE A 114 -1.71 15.54 7.32
N CYS A 115 -0.43 15.90 7.33
CA CYS A 115 0.64 15.23 6.60
C CYS A 115 0.65 13.71 6.79
N GLY A 116 0.60 12.95 5.68
CA GLY A 116 0.59 11.48 5.64
C GLY A 116 1.89 10.78 6.05
N GLU A 117 2.83 11.46 6.72
CA GLU A 117 4.02 10.83 7.30
C GLU A 117 3.67 10.28 8.68
N LYS A 118 4.07 9.03 8.98
CA LYS A 118 3.71 8.33 10.23
C LYS A 118 3.94 9.15 11.50
N ARG A 119 5.00 9.97 11.55
CA ARG A 119 5.40 10.78 12.73
C ARG A 119 5.19 12.29 12.58
N CYS A 120 4.45 12.74 11.57
CA CYS A 120 4.17 14.15 11.35
C CYS A 120 2.71 14.48 11.68
N GLU A 121 2.50 15.68 12.21
CA GLU A 121 1.19 16.25 12.58
C GLU A 121 1.04 17.67 11.99
N GLU A 122 1.76 17.95 10.90
CA GLU A 122 1.73 19.24 10.20
C GLU A 122 0.54 19.31 9.23
N GLU A 123 -0.24 20.37 9.31
CA GLU A 123 -1.41 20.65 8.45
C GLU A 123 -1.09 21.68 7.35
N ASN A 124 -0.01 22.45 7.51
CA ASN A 124 0.26 23.59 6.63
C ASN A 124 0.81 23.17 5.25
N LYS A 125 0.18 23.71 4.19
CA LYS A 125 0.64 23.67 2.79
C LYS A 125 0.99 22.26 2.30
N LEU A 126 0.09 21.32 2.57
CA LEU A 126 0.20 19.95 2.06
C LEU A 126 0.13 19.93 0.53
N ARG A 127 0.86 18.99 -0.08
CA ARG A 127 0.83 18.71 -1.52
C ARG A 127 0.54 17.23 -1.75
N THR A 128 -0.33 16.94 -2.70
CA THR A 128 -0.59 15.57 -3.15
C THR A 128 0.52 15.11 -4.10
N TRP A 129 0.94 13.87 -3.93
CA TRP A 129 1.94 13.17 -4.74
C TRP A 129 1.37 11.84 -5.19
N GLU A 130 1.46 11.55 -6.48
CA GLU A 130 1.21 10.22 -7.02
C GLU A 130 2.54 9.45 -7.03
N VAL A 131 2.58 8.30 -6.36
CA VAL A 131 3.80 7.49 -6.20
C VAL A 131 3.50 6.06 -6.63
N ASN A 132 4.40 5.47 -7.42
CA ASN A 132 4.29 4.06 -7.77
C ASN A 132 4.66 3.17 -6.58
N PHE A 133 3.76 2.26 -6.24
CA PHE A 133 3.88 1.27 -5.19
C PHE A 133 3.96 -0.12 -5.82
N GLY A 134 5.16 -0.67 -5.88
CA GLY A 134 5.40 -2.06 -6.26
C GLY A 134 5.12 -3.00 -5.08
N TYR A 135 4.26 -3.98 -5.30
CA TYR A 135 3.89 -5.01 -4.34
C TYR A 135 3.99 -6.41 -4.95
N VAL A 136 4.02 -7.44 -4.11
CA VAL A 136 4.02 -8.84 -4.55
C VAL A 136 2.73 -9.48 -4.08
N GLU A 137 1.96 -10.02 -5.01
CA GLU A 137 0.69 -10.69 -4.76
C GLU A 137 0.71 -12.04 -5.47
N GLN A 138 0.44 -13.13 -4.73
CA GLN A 138 0.48 -14.52 -5.23
C GLN A 138 1.81 -14.94 -5.91
N GLY A 139 2.90 -14.20 -5.67
CA GLY A 139 4.23 -14.43 -6.27
C GLY A 139 4.53 -13.54 -7.48
N GLU A 140 3.54 -12.81 -8.00
CA GLU A 140 3.70 -11.87 -9.10
C GLU A 140 4.02 -10.46 -8.59
N LYS A 141 4.91 -9.74 -9.28
CA LYS A 141 5.17 -8.32 -9.00
C LYS A 141 4.10 -7.48 -9.70
N LYS A 142 3.33 -6.72 -8.94
CA LYS A 142 2.32 -5.77 -9.42
C LYS A 142 2.69 -4.36 -9.00
N ASN A 143 2.30 -3.38 -9.80
CA ASN A 143 2.54 -1.96 -9.55
C ASN A 143 1.20 -1.22 -9.47
N ALA A 144 1.06 -0.30 -8.50
CA ALA A 144 -0.11 0.53 -8.31
C ALA A 144 0.28 1.99 -8.08
N LEU A 145 -0.48 2.93 -8.65
CA LEU A 145 -0.28 4.35 -8.37
C LEU A 145 -1.10 4.73 -7.12
N VAL A 146 -0.44 5.21 -6.07
CA VAL A 146 -1.08 5.61 -4.81
C VAL A 146 -0.88 7.10 -4.53
N LYS A 147 -1.87 7.76 -3.91
CA LYS A 147 -1.80 9.18 -3.55
C LYS A 147 -1.24 9.35 -2.13
N LEU A 148 -0.37 10.34 -1.95
CA LEU A 148 0.23 10.75 -0.67
C LEU A 148 0.15 12.27 -0.50
N ARG A 149 -0.52 12.77 0.56
CA ARG A 149 -0.58 14.21 0.88
C ARG A 149 0.48 14.55 1.93
N LEU A 150 1.49 15.36 1.58
CA LEU A 150 2.67 15.63 2.41
C LEU A 150 3.01 17.11 2.53
N CYS A 151 3.48 17.54 3.70
CA CYS A 151 3.98 18.91 3.92
C CYS A 151 5.32 19.14 3.18
N PRO A 152 5.77 20.41 3.01
CA PRO A 152 6.96 20.75 2.19
C PRO A 152 8.26 20.07 2.63
N GLU A 153 8.43 19.84 3.93
CA GLU A 153 9.54 19.08 4.53
C GLU A 153 9.55 17.63 4.05
N HIS A 154 8.42 16.93 4.17
CA HIS A 154 8.30 15.51 3.80
C HIS A 154 8.30 15.30 2.28
N SER A 155 7.68 16.21 1.53
CA SER A 155 7.80 16.29 0.06
C SER A 155 9.27 16.40 -0.41
N SER A 156 10.11 17.13 0.32
CA SER A 156 11.54 17.25 0.02
C SER A 156 12.36 16.01 0.41
N LYS A 157 11.96 15.28 1.47
CA LYS A 157 12.56 13.98 1.84
C LYS A 157 12.19 12.89 0.83
N LEU A 158 10.96 12.87 0.35
CA LEU A 158 10.46 11.94 -0.68
C LEU A 158 11.30 12.07 -1.97
N ASN A 159 11.52 13.31 -2.44
CA ASN A 159 12.31 13.62 -3.65
C ASN A 159 13.85 13.65 -3.47
N TYR A 160 14.38 13.14 -2.34
CA TYR A 160 15.78 13.38 -1.94
C TYR A 160 16.85 12.88 -2.94
N LYS A 161 16.68 11.68 -3.53
CA LYS A 161 17.62 11.19 -4.57
C LYS A 161 17.39 11.84 -5.93
N HIS A 162 16.17 12.19 -6.31
CA HIS A 162 15.90 12.81 -7.62
C HIS A 162 16.55 14.19 -7.71
N LYS A 163 16.33 15.07 -6.72
CA LYS A 163 17.01 16.37 -6.62
C LYS A 163 18.54 16.23 -6.62
N ARG A 164 19.10 15.22 -5.92
CA ARG A 164 20.55 14.94 -5.91
C ARG A 164 21.09 14.42 -7.25
N LYS A 165 20.36 13.57 -7.98
CA LYS A 165 20.73 13.09 -9.32
C LYS A 165 20.73 14.27 -10.31
N GLU A 166 19.71 15.11 -10.26
CA GLU A 166 19.57 16.27 -11.13
C GLU A 166 20.70 17.30 -10.94
N VAL A 167 20.98 17.72 -9.70
CA VAL A 167 22.08 18.65 -9.39
C VAL A 167 23.44 18.10 -9.86
N LYS A 168 23.69 16.80 -9.68
CA LYS A 168 24.93 16.15 -10.20
C LYS A 168 24.99 16.15 -11.74
N ARG A 169 23.85 15.94 -12.42
CA ARG A 169 23.74 15.97 -13.90
C ARG A 169 23.96 17.40 -14.43
N GLN A 170 23.37 18.41 -13.80
CA GLN A 170 23.59 19.83 -14.11
C GLN A 170 25.07 20.23 -13.91
N GLN A 171 25.72 19.82 -12.81
CA GLN A 171 27.14 20.08 -12.59
C GLN A 171 28.05 19.42 -13.64
N LYS A 172 27.77 18.17 -14.05
CA LYS A 172 28.50 17.53 -15.17
C LYS A 172 28.33 18.30 -16.48
N ASN A 173 27.12 18.77 -16.79
CA ASN A 173 26.87 19.56 -18.01
C ASN A 173 27.56 20.92 -17.98
N ARG A 174 27.58 21.63 -16.85
CA ARG A 174 28.35 22.89 -16.71
C ARG A 174 29.85 22.66 -16.93
N LYS A 175 30.43 21.60 -16.35
CA LYS A 175 31.84 21.24 -16.57
C LYS A 175 32.16 20.92 -18.04
N LYS A 176 31.26 20.21 -18.76
CA LYS A 176 31.42 19.99 -20.21
C LYS A 176 31.38 21.31 -21.00
N LYS A 177 30.44 22.21 -20.70
CA LYS A 177 30.25 23.48 -21.42
C LYS A 177 31.40 24.48 -21.26
N HIS A 178 32.20 24.37 -20.19
CA HIS A 178 33.43 25.15 -20.01
C HIS A 178 34.66 24.57 -20.75
N LYS A 179 34.64 23.32 -21.22
CA LYS A 179 35.77 22.69 -21.92
C LYS A 179 35.76 22.92 -23.45
N THR A 180 34.73 23.56 -24.00
CA THR A 180 34.51 23.72 -25.45
C THR A 180 34.44 25.19 -25.91
N LYS A 181 35.13 26.10 -25.21
CA LYS A 181 35.13 27.54 -25.57
C LYS A 181 36.49 28.22 -25.37
N SER A 182 37.56 27.52 -25.74
CA SER A 182 38.92 28.06 -25.88
C SER A 182 39.60 27.37 -27.05
N LEU A 183 39.45 27.97 -28.23
CA LEU A 183 40.24 27.76 -29.43
C LEU A 183 40.05 29.02 -30.29
N GLU A 184 41.11 29.38 -31.02
CA GLU A 184 41.37 30.72 -31.59
C GLU A 184 41.79 31.77 -30.52
N THR A 185 43.01 32.34 -30.54
CA THR A 185 44.10 32.22 -31.55
C THR A 185 45.50 32.57 -30.98
N THR A 186 46.53 31.99 -31.62
CA THR A 186 47.94 32.44 -31.80
C THR A 186 48.90 32.65 -30.61
N GLU A 187 49.92 31.77 -30.58
CA GLU A 187 51.38 32.08 -30.50
C GLU A 187 51.99 32.68 -29.20
N SER A 188 53.17 32.25 -28.72
CA SER A 188 54.12 31.20 -29.17
C SER A 188 55.13 30.82 -28.06
N LYS A 189 55.82 29.67 -28.27
CA LYS A 189 56.92 28.97 -27.53
C LYS A 189 56.53 27.55 -27.11
N GLU A 190 57.02 26.53 -27.81
CA GLU A 190 58.37 25.91 -27.70
C GLU A 190 58.55 25.19 -26.33
N GLU A 191 58.89 23.90 -26.24
CA GLU A 191 58.94 22.77 -27.19
C GLU A 191 59.05 21.45 -26.36
N GLU A 192 58.53 20.32 -26.89
CA GLU A 192 58.96 18.90 -26.78
C GLU A 192 59.61 18.29 -25.49
N GLU A 193 59.46 17.01 -25.10
CA GLU A 193 58.62 15.87 -25.55
C GLU A 193 58.53 14.71 -24.50
N THR A 194 57.95 13.56 -24.88
CA THR A 194 57.77 12.25 -24.17
C THR A 194 56.59 12.20 -23.17
N LYS A 195 55.40 11.64 -23.48
CA LYS A 195 54.98 10.28 -23.96
C LYS A 195 55.30 9.18 -22.93
N ASN A 196 54.29 8.70 -22.17
CA ASN A 196 53.49 7.45 -22.37
C ASN A 196 54.31 6.18 -21.99
N GLU A 197 53.83 4.95 -21.76
CA GLU A 197 52.54 4.20 -21.81
C GLU A 197 52.57 3.21 -20.61
N ASP A 198 51.51 2.63 -20.04
CA ASP A 198 50.10 3.00 -19.76
C ASP A 198 49.58 1.99 -18.67
N GLU A 199 48.28 1.88 -18.35
CA GLU A 199 47.59 0.58 -18.16
C GLU A 199 46.08 0.69 -17.81
N MET A 200 45.32 -0.22 -18.40
CA MET A 200 43.85 -0.32 -18.35
C MET A 200 43.39 -1.26 -17.23
N ASN A 201 42.14 -1.14 -16.80
CA ASN A 201 41.24 -2.27 -17.02
C ASN A 201 39.78 -1.83 -17.21
N VAL A 202 39.12 -2.40 -18.21
CA VAL A 202 37.68 -2.38 -18.45
C VAL A 202 37.27 -3.83 -18.67
N GLU A 203 36.35 -4.32 -17.84
CA GLU A 203 35.54 -5.48 -18.20
C GLU A 203 34.07 -5.05 -18.17
N GLU A 204 33.48 -4.93 -19.37
CA GLU A 204 32.03 -4.95 -19.53
C GLU A 204 31.59 -6.41 -19.70
N GLY A 205 30.69 -6.87 -18.82
CA GLY A 205 29.89 -8.07 -19.03
C GLY A 205 28.48 -7.65 -19.43
N ASP A 206 28.04 -8.08 -20.62
CA ASP A 206 26.76 -7.69 -21.22
C ASP A 206 25.61 -8.62 -20.80
N GLU A 207 24.55 -8.05 -20.22
CA GLU A 207 23.20 -8.65 -20.25
C GLU A 207 22.17 -7.54 -20.55
N SER A 208 22.02 -7.29 -21.84
CA SER A 208 21.30 -6.16 -22.44
C SER A 208 19.78 -6.38 -22.56
N LYS A 209 19.12 -6.71 -21.44
CA LYS A 209 17.64 -6.85 -21.40
C LYS A 209 16.91 -6.12 -20.26
N ASP A 210 17.60 -5.82 -19.16
CA ASP A 210 16.99 -5.24 -17.93
C ASP A 210 16.96 -3.69 -17.92
N LYS A 211 17.71 -3.05 -18.82
CA LYS A 211 17.93 -1.59 -18.79
C LYS A 211 16.71 -0.77 -19.22
N THR A 212 15.80 -1.33 -20.01
CA THR A 212 14.57 -0.66 -20.45
C THR A 212 13.56 -0.47 -19.32
N GLU A 213 13.33 -1.50 -18.49
CA GLU A 213 12.39 -1.43 -17.37
C GLU A 213 12.88 -0.43 -16.30
N GLU A 214 14.17 -0.45 -15.97
CA GLU A 214 14.75 0.54 -15.06
C GLU A 214 14.67 2.00 -15.58
N GLU A 215 14.68 2.25 -16.90
CA GLU A 215 14.55 3.61 -17.44
C GLU A 215 13.12 4.16 -17.35
N GLU A 216 12.12 3.28 -17.44
CA GLU A 216 10.74 3.65 -17.18
C GLU A 216 10.51 3.96 -15.69
N GLU A 217 11.04 3.13 -14.76
CA GLU A 217 11.04 3.43 -13.31
C GLU A 217 11.74 4.77 -12.96
N ARG A 218 12.71 5.21 -13.77
CA ARG A 218 13.49 6.43 -13.51
C ARG A 218 12.72 7.74 -13.78
N ASN A 219 11.61 7.71 -14.51
CA ASN A 219 10.79 8.88 -14.85
C ASN A 219 9.47 9.00 -14.04
N VAL A 220 9.23 8.11 -13.07
CA VAL A 220 7.94 7.95 -12.35
C VAL A 220 7.72 8.99 -11.23
N TRP A 221 7.88 10.27 -11.56
CA TRP A 221 7.57 11.40 -10.66
C TRP A 221 6.94 12.51 -11.48
N LYS A 222 5.71 12.31 -11.93
CA LYS A 222 4.90 13.35 -12.57
C LYS A 222 4.61 14.39 -11.48
N GLY A 223 5.36 15.49 -11.49
CA GLY A 223 5.30 16.49 -10.44
C GLY A 223 3.91 17.14 -10.40
N SER A 224 3.35 17.25 -9.19
CA SER A 224 2.15 18.01 -8.82
C SER A 224 1.25 18.36 -10.01
N VAL A 225 0.27 17.50 -10.31
CA VAL A 225 -0.92 17.98 -11.01
C VAL A 225 -1.38 19.22 -10.23
N GLN A 226 -1.52 20.33 -10.93
CA GLN A 226 -2.22 21.48 -10.36
C GLN A 226 -3.70 21.14 -10.52
N ASP A 227 -4.18 20.27 -9.64
CA ASP A 227 -5.59 20.28 -9.30
C ASP A 227 -5.88 21.72 -8.88
N GLU A 228 -6.92 22.32 -9.47
CA GLU A 228 -7.43 23.61 -9.01
C GLU A 228 -7.62 23.52 -7.49
N GLU A 229 -7.28 24.56 -6.74
CA GLU A 229 -7.36 24.53 -5.28
C GLU A 229 -8.85 24.45 -4.87
N LYS A 230 -9.42 23.22 -4.90
CA LYS A 230 -10.67 22.85 -4.26
C LYS A 230 -10.61 23.45 -2.88
N THR A 231 -11.64 24.23 -2.53
CA THR A 231 -11.62 24.86 -1.22
C THR A 231 -11.63 23.76 -0.18
N ARG A 232 -11.04 24.03 0.99
CA ARG A 232 -10.98 23.03 2.06
C ARG A 232 -12.37 22.47 2.39
N ASP A 233 -13.40 23.29 2.19
CA ASP A 233 -14.78 22.93 2.46
C ASP A 233 -15.38 22.05 1.33
N ASP A 234 -15.00 22.24 0.05
CA ASP A 234 -15.29 21.25 -1.02
C ASP A 234 -14.63 19.87 -0.74
N ASP A 235 -13.37 19.89 -0.28
CA ASP A 235 -12.62 18.69 0.18
C ASP A 235 -13.31 18.00 1.39
N PHE A 236 -14.07 18.75 2.19
CA PHE A 236 -14.85 18.23 3.33
C PHE A 236 -16.20 17.67 2.89
N ASP A 237 -16.90 18.33 1.98
CA ASP A 237 -18.21 17.89 1.47
C ASP A 237 -18.05 16.59 0.66
N GLU A 238 -17.02 16.48 -0.20
CA GLU A 238 -16.71 15.23 -0.93
C GLU A 238 -16.35 14.07 0.02
N TYR A 239 -15.65 14.37 1.13
CA TYR A 239 -15.37 13.39 2.19
C TYR A 239 -16.64 12.96 2.95
N LEU A 240 -17.57 13.89 3.23
CA LEU A 240 -18.83 13.58 3.91
C LEU A 240 -19.76 12.76 3.00
N ASP A 241 -19.86 13.10 1.72
CA ASP A 241 -20.65 12.33 0.74
C ASP A 241 -20.12 10.89 0.62
N GLN A 242 -18.80 10.68 0.57
CA GLN A 242 -18.23 9.32 0.60
C GLN A 242 -18.42 8.60 1.95
N LEU A 243 -18.55 9.33 3.07
CA LEU A 243 -18.75 8.73 4.41
C LEU A 243 -20.19 8.29 4.67
N PHE A 244 -21.17 8.85 3.95
CA PHE A 244 -22.60 8.63 4.16
C PHE A 244 -23.34 7.95 2.99
N MET A 245 -22.63 7.52 1.94
CA MET A 245 -23.11 6.57 0.90
C MET A 245 -22.89 5.10 1.29
#